data_AF-I3RKW9-F1
#
_entry.id   AF-I3RKW9-F1
#
_cell.length_a   1.000
_cell.length_b   1.000
_cell.length_c   1.000
_cell.angle_alpha   90.00
_cell.angle_beta   90.00
_cell.angle_gamma   90.00
#
_symmetry.space_group_name_H-M   'P 1'
#
loop_
_entity.id
_entity.type
_entity.pdbx_description
1 polymer ?
#
loop_
_entity_poly.entity_id
_entity_poly.type
_entity_poly.pdbx_seq_one_letter_code
_entity_poly.pdbx_strand_id
1 'polypeptide(L)' 'MTAIMSVRETVASRGNFTTGQSWGALRKAWKGYRIAKVQGDNGKMMEYATKIRKLQGELGISVASFPNLGIN' A
#
# COMPACT_ATOMS: atom_id res chain seq x y z
N MET A 1 -13.66 -25.30 26.73
CA MET A 1 -13.04 -24.89 25.45
C MET A 1 -13.73 -23.61 24.97
N THR A 2 -13.26 -22.46 25.42
CA THR A 2 -13.83 -21.17 25.02
C THR A 2 -13.11 -20.74 23.74
N ALA A 3 -13.79 -20.87 22.61
CA ALA A 3 -13.29 -20.44 21.32
C ALA A 3 -13.15 -18.91 21.31
N ILE A 4 -11.92 -18.43 21.19
CA ILE A 4 -11.60 -17.04 20.88
C ILE A 4 -12.00 -16.81 19.42
N MET A 5 -13.26 -16.46 19.20
CA MET A 5 -13.72 -16.02 17.89
C MET A 5 -13.49 -14.53 17.72
N SER A 6 -12.86 -14.20 16.61
CA SER A 6 -13.01 -12.95 15.87
C SER A 6 -12.38 -11.71 16.50
N VAL A 7 -11.05 -11.64 16.37
CA VAL A 7 -10.43 -10.33 16.18
C VAL A 7 -10.15 -10.21 14.69
N ARG A 8 -10.43 -9.02 14.15
CA ARG A 8 -9.98 -8.44 12.87
C ARG A 8 -10.55 -9.01 11.57
N GLU A 9 -11.71 -8.49 11.18
CA GLU A 9 -12.00 -8.24 9.77
C GLU A 9 -12.82 -6.96 9.60
N THR A 10 -12.13 -5.81 9.66
CA THR A 10 -12.67 -4.53 9.16
C THR A 10 -12.68 -4.58 7.64
N VAL A 11 -13.76 -5.14 7.10
CA VAL A 11 -14.06 -5.20 5.67
C VAL A 11 -14.38 -3.80 5.14
N ALA A 12 -13.36 -3.06 4.71
CA ALA A 12 -13.57 -1.85 3.91
C ALA A 12 -13.85 -2.27 2.46
N SER A 13 -15.14 -2.38 2.14
CA SER A 13 -15.69 -2.63 0.81
C SER A 13 -15.21 -1.59 -0.23
N ARG A 14 -14.38 -2.04 -1.19
CA ARG A 14 -14.27 -1.52 -2.58
C ARG A 14 -13.38 -2.49 -3.42
N GLY A 15 -13.94 -3.65 -3.75
CA GLY A 15 -13.27 -4.71 -4.53
C GLY A 15 -12.65 -5.78 -3.63
N ASN A 16 -12.93 -7.06 -3.91
CA ASN A 16 -12.70 -8.20 -3.03
C ASN A 16 -11.19 -8.55 -2.82
N PHE A 17 -10.39 -7.64 -2.27
CA PHE A 17 -9.05 -7.93 -1.82
C PHE A 17 -9.06 -8.14 -0.30
N THR A 18 -8.52 -9.27 0.15
CA THR A 18 -8.32 -9.50 1.57
C THR A 18 -7.25 -8.55 2.09
N THR A 19 -7.30 -8.22 3.39
CA THR A 19 -6.26 -7.39 4.05
C THR A 19 -4.86 -7.92 3.76
N GLY A 20 -4.67 -9.25 3.75
CA GLY A 20 -3.40 -9.89 3.41
C GLY A 20 -2.93 -9.62 1.98
N GLN A 21 -3.84 -9.60 1.00
CA GLN A 21 -3.53 -9.26 -0.38
C GLN A 21 -3.10 -7.79 -0.51
N SER A 22 -3.76 -6.87 0.18
CA SER A 22 -3.38 -5.46 0.20
C SER A 22 -1.99 -5.24 0.83
N TRP A 23 -1.65 -5.96 1.90
CA TRP A 23 -0.28 -5.96 2.46
C TRP A 23 0.77 -6.50 1.49
N GLY A 24 0.46 -7.59 0.78
CA GLY A 24 1.32 -8.16 -0.25
C GLY A 24 1.56 -7.19 -1.41
N ALA A 25 0.50 -6.53 -1.88
CA ALA A 25 0.57 -5.48 -2.89
C ALA A 25 1.40 -4.29 -2.42
N LEU A 26 1.22 -3.85 -1.17
CA LEU A 26 1.96 -2.73 -0.58
C LEU A 26 3.46 -3.01 -0.55
N ARG A 27 3.86 -4.21 -0.09
CA ARG A 27 5.27 -4.64 -0.11
C ARG A 27 5.86 -4.65 -1.52
N LYS A 28 5.11 -5.13 -2.51
CA LYS A 28 5.53 -5.13 -3.91
C LYS A 28 5.67 -3.71 -4.48
N ALA A 29 4.73 -2.81 -4.16
CA ALA A 29 4.76 -1.42 -4.61
C ALA A 29 5.99 -0.68 -4.04
N TRP A 30 6.31 -0.88 -2.75
CA TRP A 30 7.54 -0.35 -2.15
C TRP A 30 8.82 -0.86 -2.81
N LYS A 31 8.88 -2.16 -3.15
CA LYS A 31 10.01 -2.73 -3.88
C LYS A 31 10.15 -2.09 -5.26
N GLY A 32 9.04 -1.94 -5.99
CA GLY A 32 9.00 -1.28 -7.29
C GLY A 32 9.48 0.17 -7.24
N TYR A 33 9.01 0.94 -6.25
CA TYR A 33 9.46 2.31 -6.00
C TYR A 33 10.97 2.40 -5.82
N ARG A 34 11.55 1.51 -4.99
CA ARG A 34 13.00 1.48 -4.76
C ARG A 34 13.79 1.19 -6.03
N ILE A 35 13.32 0.24 -6.85
CA ILE A 35 13.96 -0.09 -8.14
C ILE A 35 13.88 1.11 -9.09
N ALA A 36 12.70 1.72 -9.23
CA ALA A 36 12.50 2.90 -10.07
C ALA A 36 13.40 4.07 -9.63
N LYS A 37 13.53 4.28 -8.32
CA LYS A 37 14.46 5.28 -7.75
C LYS A 37 15.91 5.02 -8.13
N VAL A 38 16.36 3.76 -8.03
CA VAL A 38 17.74 3.38 -8.42
C VAL A 38 17.95 3.56 -9.93
N GLN A 39 16.91 3.34 -10.74
CA GLN A 39 16.94 3.53 -12.19
C GLN A 39 16.77 5.00 -12.63
N GLY A 40 16.48 5.92 -11.70
CA GLY A 40 16.17 7.32 -12.03
C GLY A 40 14.85 7.51 -12.80
N ASP A 41 13.97 6.53 -12.78
CA ASP A 41 12.70 6.55 -13.53
C ASP A 41 11.60 7.23 -12.70
N ASN A 42 11.53 8.56 -12.81
CA ASN A 42 10.57 9.38 -12.07
C ASN A 42 9.11 9.02 -12.42
N GLY A 43 8.82 8.59 -13.65
CA GLY A 43 7.48 8.18 -14.07
C GLY A 43 7.02 6.94 -13.30
N LYS A 44 7.85 5.90 -13.26
CA LYS A 44 7.55 4.71 -12.45
C LYS A 44 7.51 5.01 -10.96
N MET A 45 8.40 5.89 -10.46
CA MET A 45 8.36 6.31 -9.06
C MET A 45 7.01 6.95 -8.70
N MET A 46 6.45 7.80 -9.57
CA MET A 46 5.14 8.44 -9.38
C MET A 46 3.99 7.43 -9.37
N GLU A 47 4.01 6.45 -10.29
CA GLU A 47 3.02 5.38 -10.31
C GLU A 47 3.05 4.54 -9.03
N TYR A 48 4.25 4.14 -8.58
CA TYR A 48 4.39 3.35 -7.36
C TYR A 48 4.01 4.15 -6.12
N ALA A 49 4.38 5.44 -6.04
CA ALA A 49 3.98 6.33 -4.96
C ALA A 49 2.45 6.42 -4.86
N THR A 50 1.77 6.61 -5.99
CA THR A 50 0.29 6.66 -6.04
C THR A 50 -0.34 5.35 -5.56
N LYS A 51 0.19 4.19 -6.01
CA LYS A 51 -0.26 2.86 -5.56
C LYS A 51 -0.04 2.66 -4.06
N ILE A 52 1.12 3.06 -3.54
CA ILE A 52 1.45 2.97 -2.10
C ILE A 52 0.42 3.75 -1.28
N ARG A 53 0.14 5.00 -1.66
CA ARG A 53 -0.83 5.83 -0.94
C ARG A 53 -2.24 5.25 -0.95
N LYS A 54 -2.68 4.75 -2.12
CA LYS A 54 -3.98 4.09 -2.25
C LYS A 54 -4.08 2.89 -1.31
N LEU A 55 -3.09 2.00 -1.32
CA LEU A 55 -3.05 0.81 -0.47
C LEU A 55 -2.96 1.16 1.03
N GLN A 56 -2.23 2.22 1.40
CA GLN A 56 -2.18 2.69 2.77
C GLN A 56 -3.53 3.23 3.24
N GLY A 57 -4.24 3.97 2.38
CA GLY A 57 -5.61 4.43 2.65
C GLY A 57 -6.59 3.28 2.79
N GLU A 58 -6.52 2.26 1.92
CA GLU A 58 -7.34 1.03 2.00
C GLU A 58 -7.07 0.23 3.28
N LEU A 59 -5.81 0.20 3.73
CA LEU A 59 -5.40 -0.46 4.98
C LEU A 59 -5.67 0.40 6.24
N GLY A 60 -6.10 1.65 6.08
CA GLY A 60 -6.33 2.58 7.19
C GLY A 60 -5.06 2.95 7.97
N ILE A 61 -3.89 2.89 7.33
CA ILE A 61 -2.61 3.27 7.94
C ILE A 61 -2.15 4.64 7.45
N SER A 62 -1.13 5.19 8.13
CA SER A 62 -0.53 6.47 7.73
C SER A 62 -0.04 6.41 6.28
N VAL A 63 -0.44 7.42 5.51
CA VAL A 63 -0.11 7.58 4.10
C VAL A 63 1.27 8.22 3.97
N ALA A 64 2.14 7.61 3.17
CA ALA A 64 3.50 8.10 2.97
C ALA A 64 3.53 9.30 2.01
N SER A 65 4.34 10.29 2.35
CA SER A 65 4.68 11.41 1.48
C SER A 65 5.94 11.11 0.67
N PHE A 66 6.00 11.63 -0.55
CA PHE A 66 7.12 11.52 -1.46
C PHE A 66 7.52 12.92 -1.95
N PRO A 67 8.27 13.70 -1.13
CA PRO A 67 8.62 15.08 -1.43
C PRO A 67 9.42 15.23 -2.73
N ASN A 68 10.28 14.25 -3.02
CA ASN A 68 11.07 14.19 -4.24
C ASN A 68 10.22 14.11 -5.53
N LEU A 69 8.92 13.84 -5.39
CA LEU A 69 7.96 13.75 -6.50
C LEU A 69 6.83 14.78 -6.39
N GLY A 70 6.89 15.68 -5.40
CA GLY A 70 5.81 16.65 -5.14
C GLY A 70 4.51 16.03 -4.60
N ILE A 71 4.56 14.81 -4.05
CA ILE A 71 3.39 14.08 -3.56
C ILE A 71 3.37 14.17 -2.03
N ASN A 72 2.43 14.93 -1.45
CA ASN A 72 2.30 15.15 0.00
C ASN A 72 1.17 14.34 0.65
#